data_AF-A0A6J1P2E1-F1
#
_entry.id   AF-A0A6J1P2E1-F1
#
_cell.length_a   1.000
_cell.length_b   1.000
_cell.length_c   1.000
_cell.angle_alpha   90.00
_cell.angle_beta   90.00
_cell.angle_gamma   90.00
#
_symmetry.space_group_name_H-M   'P 1'
#
loop_
_entity.id
_entity.type
_entity.pdbx_description
1 polymer ?
#
loop_
_entity_poly.entity_id
_entity_poly.type
_entity_poly.pdbx_seq_one_letter_code
_entity_poly.pdbx_strand_id
1 'polypeptide(L)'
;MDTPESESGVVSGATAIVLRASKFVGVAPLRFTRGCGDDYHVTVCRTAAIISSIALITIRIPVVIRFLNNIFIDNKAGIFKSMQSVILFIFQFAVPMTISSLGVFIGQYRMRRLLYIISQLREINNHTGTEHLLEPKAWKVWTSVVFFAIWTFALHLGGAIMAIDAQGKPFYDILLCISFNLDLNIIDFLLMQHKVLFYNIVSTMKALNERLNQHFFQENCLCRAQLNEKNILPDDFIKVFHIIDVVHKFEDVILLLTLVSITFNIIVVVFFLSWMSTVLNGITNFVKLNIMMQGLFLIYHCIKIYILIEPCYKFNQEFHRTKSLLSRILCQKSSFSQNTKWYSFVELVSMLTPPTFAPLGVITFGRPLLGSIAGVVSTFAMIIIQFRLKLKNIL
;
A
#
# COMPACT_ATOMS: atom_id res chain seq x y z
N MET A 1 -13.74 13.95 -18.88
CA MET A 1 -14.48 12.68 -18.90
C MET A 1 -14.60 12.24 -17.46
N ASP A 2 -15.81 12.31 -16.90
CA ASP A 2 -16.02 11.93 -15.51
C ASP A 2 -15.69 10.45 -15.36
N THR A 3 -14.74 10.15 -14.48
CA THR A 3 -14.36 8.77 -14.23
C THR A 3 -15.57 8.04 -13.61
N PRO A 4 -15.83 6.76 -13.92
CA PRO A 4 -17.03 6.02 -13.47
C PRO A 4 -16.99 5.66 -11.97
N GLU A 5 -18.03 6.00 -11.22
CA GLU A 5 -18.17 5.75 -9.76
C GLU A 5 -19.32 4.80 -9.47
N SER A 6 -19.19 3.98 -8.43
CA SER A 6 -20.31 3.22 -7.88
C SER A 6 -20.56 3.61 -6.43
N GLU A 7 -21.82 3.90 -6.09
CA GLU A 7 -22.23 4.20 -4.71
C GLU A 7 -22.38 2.94 -3.85
N SER A 8 -22.55 1.78 -4.51
CA SER A 8 -22.73 0.49 -3.85
C SER A 8 -21.97 -0.63 -4.57
N GLY A 9 -21.67 -1.70 -3.86
CA GLY A 9 -21.04 -2.87 -4.45
C GLY A 9 -21.17 -4.09 -3.54
N VAL A 10 -20.83 -5.26 -4.07
CA VAL A 10 -20.81 -6.49 -3.30
C VAL A 10 -19.35 -6.91 -3.10
N VAL A 11 -18.97 -7.17 -1.85
CA VAL A 11 -17.62 -7.60 -1.48
C VAL A 11 -17.69 -8.83 -0.60
N SER A 12 -16.69 -9.69 -0.71
CA SER A 12 -16.62 -10.97 0.00
C SER A 12 -15.22 -11.21 0.56
N GLY A 13 -15.11 -12.27 1.36
CA GLY A 13 -13.84 -12.84 1.83
C GLY A 13 -12.84 -11.84 2.41
N ALA A 14 -11.62 -11.86 1.88
CA ALA A 14 -10.51 -11.02 2.33
C ALA A 14 -10.78 -9.52 2.13
N THR A 15 -11.42 -9.16 1.02
CA THR A 15 -11.74 -7.77 0.69
C THR A 15 -12.72 -7.17 1.71
N ALA A 16 -13.75 -7.94 2.08
CA ALA A 16 -14.70 -7.53 3.11
C ALA A 16 -14.02 -7.28 4.47
N ILE A 17 -13.07 -8.15 4.85
CA ILE A 17 -12.33 -8.05 6.11
C ILE A 17 -11.49 -6.77 6.16
N VAL A 18 -10.70 -6.50 5.11
CA VAL A 18 -9.87 -5.30 5.06
C VAL A 18 -10.73 -4.04 5.08
N LEU A 19 -11.81 -3.99 4.29
CA LEU A 19 -12.69 -2.82 4.27
C LEU A 19 -13.40 -2.58 5.60
N ARG A 20 -13.79 -3.64 6.32
CA ARG A 20 -14.35 -3.52 7.68
C ARG A 20 -13.32 -2.98 8.67
N ALA A 21 -12.09 -3.50 8.63
CA ALA A 21 -11.04 -3.03 9.51
C ALA A 21 -10.67 -1.57 9.21
N SER A 22 -10.57 -1.20 7.93
CA SER A 22 -10.36 0.18 7.49
C SER A 22 -11.51 1.13 7.86
N LYS A 23 -12.73 0.63 8.00
CA LYS A 23 -13.87 1.42 8.49
C LYS A 23 -13.66 1.86 9.94
N PHE A 24 -13.14 0.99 10.80
CA PHE A 24 -12.88 1.33 12.20
C PHE A 24 -11.86 2.47 12.35
N VAL A 25 -10.92 2.56 11.42
CA VAL A 25 -9.86 3.59 11.40
C VAL A 25 -10.26 4.82 10.59
N GLY A 26 -11.48 4.84 10.03
CA GLY A 26 -12.05 6.00 9.33
C GLY A 26 -11.61 6.17 7.87
N VAL A 27 -10.83 5.23 7.33
CA VAL A 27 -10.31 5.26 5.95
C VAL A 27 -11.35 4.75 4.93
N ALA A 28 -12.26 3.89 5.39
CA ALA A 28 -13.32 3.31 4.55
C ALA A 28 -14.71 3.68 5.12
N PRO A 29 -15.27 4.85 4.79
CA PRO A 29 -16.57 5.30 5.31
C PRO A 29 -17.72 4.50 4.68
N LEU A 30 -17.87 3.24 5.08
CA LEU A 30 -18.74 2.26 4.46
C LEU A 30 -19.83 1.77 5.42
N ARG A 31 -21.01 1.48 4.88
CA ARG A 31 -22.06 0.72 5.56
C ARG A 31 -22.08 -0.69 4.98
N PHE A 32 -22.04 -1.68 5.86
CA PHE A 32 -22.12 -3.09 5.49
C PHE A 32 -23.53 -3.59 5.81
N THR A 33 -24.18 -4.22 4.84
CA THR A 33 -25.41 -4.98 5.01
C THR A 33 -25.15 -6.42 4.58
N ARG A 34 -25.68 -7.38 5.34
CA ARG A 34 -25.48 -8.81 5.05
C ARG A 34 -26.23 -9.15 3.77
N GLY A 35 -25.54 -9.72 2.79
CA GLY A 35 -26.14 -10.26 1.56
C GLY A 35 -26.50 -11.73 1.71
N CYS A 36 -26.75 -12.38 0.57
CA CYS A 36 -26.96 -13.82 0.52
C CYS A 36 -25.61 -14.54 0.61
N GLY A 37 -25.48 -15.53 1.50
CA GLY A 37 -24.22 -16.27 1.72
C GLY A 37 -23.16 -15.48 2.47
N ASP A 38 -21.91 -15.56 1.99
CA ASP A 38 -20.72 -14.89 2.56
C ASP A 38 -20.49 -13.48 1.99
N ASP A 39 -21.38 -13.03 1.12
CA ASP A 39 -21.31 -11.73 0.45
C ASP A 39 -21.88 -10.61 1.34
N TYR A 40 -21.22 -9.45 1.28
CA TYR A 40 -21.69 -8.22 1.92
C TYR A 40 -22.02 -7.18 0.87
N HIS A 41 -23.23 -6.63 0.97
CA HIS A 41 -23.57 -5.39 0.26
C HIS A 41 -22.94 -4.22 1.02
N VAL A 42 -22.26 -3.37 0.27
CA VAL A 42 -21.51 -2.25 0.81
C VAL A 42 -21.97 -0.98 0.13
N THR A 43 -22.26 0.04 0.92
CA THR A 43 -22.62 1.37 0.43
C THR A 43 -21.74 2.44 1.07
N VAL A 44 -21.40 3.47 0.31
CA VAL A 44 -20.62 4.60 0.84
C VAL A 44 -21.50 5.45 1.76
N CYS A 45 -21.06 5.67 3.00
CA CYS A 45 -21.81 6.37 4.03
C CYS A 45 -21.24 7.76 4.28
N ARG A 46 -22.01 8.81 3.93
CA ARG A 46 -21.58 10.20 4.09
C ARG A 46 -21.32 10.56 5.56
N THR A 47 -22.22 10.16 6.45
CA THR A 47 -22.11 10.39 7.90
C THR A 47 -20.85 9.78 8.49
N ALA A 48 -20.50 8.55 8.09
CA ALA A 48 -19.28 7.89 8.57
C ALA A 48 -18.01 8.67 8.18
N ALA A 49 -17.98 9.27 6.97
CA ALA A 49 -16.83 10.08 6.55
C ALA A 49 -16.70 11.40 7.31
N ILE A 50 -17.83 12.06 7.60
CA ILE A 50 -17.85 13.29 8.40
C ILE A 50 -17.34 12.98 9.81
N ILE A 51 -17.84 11.92 10.44
CA ILE A 51 -17.38 11.47 11.76
C ILE A 51 -15.88 11.16 11.75
N SER A 52 -15.40 10.41 10.74
CA SER A 52 -13.99 10.05 10.61
C SER A 52 -13.09 11.28 10.42
N SER A 53 -13.55 12.25 9.63
CA SER A 53 -12.87 13.53 9.42
C SER A 53 -12.76 14.34 10.71
N ILE A 54 -13.86 14.47 11.46
CA ILE A 54 -13.88 15.19 12.75
C ILE A 54 -12.95 14.49 13.74
N ALA A 55 -13.04 13.16 13.87
CA ALA A 55 -12.20 12.38 14.76
C ALA A 55 -10.70 12.58 14.45
N LEU A 56 -10.32 12.52 13.18
CA LEU A 56 -8.92 12.73 12.75
C LEU A 56 -8.42 14.14 13.11
N ILE A 57 -9.24 15.17 12.88
CA ILE A 57 -8.89 16.55 13.25
C ILE A 57 -8.70 16.65 14.76
N THR A 58 -9.65 16.14 15.55
CA THR A 58 -9.60 16.17 17.02
C THR A 58 -8.35 15.49 17.57
N ILE A 59 -8.00 14.33 17.04
CA ILE A 59 -6.81 13.56 17.45
C ILE A 59 -5.51 14.35 17.19
N ARG A 60 -5.47 15.19 16.15
CA ARG A 60 -4.26 15.92 15.73
C ARG A 60 -4.06 17.28 16.39
N ILE A 61 -5.10 17.86 16.98
CA ILE A 61 -5.01 19.15 17.69
C ILE A 61 -3.84 19.17 18.68
N PRO A 62 -3.63 18.15 19.55
CA PRO A 62 -2.47 18.11 20.45
C PRO A 62 -1.11 18.16 19.72
N VAL A 63 -0.98 17.49 18.57
CA VAL A 63 0.30 17.50 17.85
C VAL A 63 0.59 18.88 17.27
N VAL A 64 -0.44 19.54 16.72
CA VAL A 64 -0.32 20.91 16.20
C VAL A 64 -0.01 21.89 17.32
N ILE A 65 -0.73 21.84 18.45
CA ILE A 65 -0.46 22.68 19.62
C ILE A 65 0.98 22.49 20.10
N ARG A 66 1.45 21.23 20.19
CA ARG A 66 2.84 20.94 20.60
C ARG A 66 3.85 21.55 19.65
N PHE A 67 3.60 21.42 18.35
CA PHE A 67 4.45 21.98 17.32
C PHE A 67 4.52 23.50 17.41
N LEU A 68 3.37 24.17 17.53
CA LEU A 68 3.31 25.63 17.70
C LEU A 68 4.02 26.08 18.99
N ASN A 69 3.80 25.40 20.11
CA ASN A 69 4.49 25.70 21.36
C ASN A 69 6.02 25.56 21.23
N ASN A 70 6.50 24.55 20.50
CA ASN A 70 7.92 24.36 20.24
C ASN A 70 8.54 25.46 19.36
N ILE A 71 7.75 26.08 18.47
CA ILE A 71 8.20 27.17 17.60
C ILE A 71 8.18 28.51 18.33
N PHE A 72 7.08 28.82 19.02
CA PHE A 72 6.84 30.18 19.54
C PHE A 72 7.33 30.41 20.96
N ILE A 73 7.22 29.41 21.83
CA ILE A 73 7.48 29.58 23.27
C ILE A 73 8.91 29.18 23.61
N ASP A 74 9.41 28.10 23.02
CA ASP A 74 10.69 27.49 23.41
C ASP A 74 11.89 28.07 22.63
N ASN A 75 11.99 29.41 22.62
CA ASN A 75 13.02 30.15 21.88
C ASN A 75 14.45 29.93 22.43
N LYS A 76 14.58 29.27 23.59
CA LYS A 76 15.87 29.01 24.26
C LYS A 76 16.30 27.53 24.25
N ALA A 77 15.39 26.56 24.17
CA ALA A 77 15.70 25.13 24.23
C ALA A 77 14.95 24.24 23.19
N GLY A 78 14.32 24.82 22.16
CA GLY A 78 13.48 24.08 21.24
C GLY A 78 14.19 23.07 20.32
N ILE A 79 13.51 21.95 20.10
CA ILE A 79 13.84 20.86 19.17
C ILE A 79 14.28 21.38 17.79
N PHE A 80 13.85 22.56 17.34
CA PHE A 80 14.12 23.13 16.01
C PHE A 80 15.40 23.97 15.87
N LYS A 81 16.35 23.95 16.83
CA LYS A 81 17.62 24.69 16.67
C LYS A 81 18.49 24.20 15.48
N SER A 82 18.27 22.97 15.02
CA SER A 82 19.03 22.34 13.94
C SER A 82 18.13 22.04 12.74
N MET A 83 18.65 22.29 11.53
CA MET A 83 18.03 21.86 10.27
C MET A 83 17.68 20.36 10.28
N GLN A 84 18.43 19.54 11.03
CA GLN A 84 18.15 18.10 11.19
C GLN A 84 16.81 17.85 11.87
N SER A 85 16.47 18.60 12.91
CA SER A 85 15.20 18.43 13.62
C SER A 85 14.00 18.88 12.81
N VAL A 86 14.16 19.92 11.99
CA VAL A 86 13.14 20.33 11.00
C VAL A 86 12.88 19.19 10.02
N ILE A 87 13.94 18.60 9.47
CA ILE A 87 13.85 17.48 8.52
C ILE A 87 13.17 16.28 9.18
N LEU A 88 13.59 15.90 10.40
CA LEU A 88 12.96 14.82 11.16
C LEU A 88 11.48 15.09 11.40
N PHE A 89 11.11 16.31 11.80
CA PHE A 89 9.71 16.66 12.00
C PHE A 89 8.88 16.50 10.72
N ILE A 90 9.37 17.05 9.59
CA ILE A 90 8.65 17.00 8.32
C ILE A 90 8.37 15.54 7.92
N PHE A 91 9.40 14.70 7.89
CA PHE A 91 9.24 13.36 7.37
C PHE A 91 8.65 12.35 8.38
N GLN A 92 8.87 12.55 9.69
CA GLN A 92 8.28 11.67 10.70
C GLN A 92 6.86 12.06 11.06
N PHE A 93 6.46 13.33 10.99
CA PHE A 93 5.12 13.76 11.40
C PHE A 93 4.32 14.34 10.25
N ALA A 94 4.82 15.39 9.58
CA ALA A 94 4.03 16.10 8.57
C ALA A 94 3.66 15.21 7.37
N VAL A 95 4.61 14.40 6.87
CA VAL A 95 4.38 13.49 5.75
C VAL A 95 3.37 12.39 6.11
N PRO A 96 3.53 11.61 7.21
CA PRO A 96 2.51 10.66 7.64
C PRO A 96 1.13 11.28 7.85
N MET A 97 1.05 12.44 8.51
CA MET A 97 -0.21 13.16 8.69
C MET A 97 -0.86 13.56 7.36
N THR A 98 -0.06 13.95 6.37
CA THR A 98 -0.55 14.26 5.03
C THR A 98 -1.11 13.01 4.36
N ILE A 99 -0.42 11.87 4.45
CA ILE A 99 -0.89 10.60 3.88
C ILE A 99 -2.22 10.18 4.52
N SER A 100 -2.31 10.19 5.85
CA SER A 100 -3.54 9.81 6.56
C SER A 100 -4.67 10.83 6.37
N SER A 101 -4.36 12.12 6.21
CA SER A 101 -5.33 13.14 5.78
C SER A 101 -5.93 12.77 4.42
N LEU A 102 -5.07 12.52 3.42
CA LEU A 102 -5.51 12.16 2.08
C LEU A 102 -6.37 10.88 2.13
N GLY A 103 -5.94 9.88 2.90
CA GLY A 103 -6.69 8.63 3.08
C GLY A 103 -8.09 8.80 3.66
N VAL A 104 -8.26 9.68 4.66
CA VAL A 104 -9.55 9.90 5.34
C VAL A 104 -10.42 10.89 4.58
N PHE A 105 -9.91 12.06 4.20
CA PHE A 105 -10.69 13.11 3.55
C PHE A 105 -11.11 12.72 2.13
N ILE A 106 -10.26 12.01 1.37
CA ILE A 106 -10.59 11.50 0.03
C ILE A 106 -11.27 10.12 0.14
N GLY A 107 -11.46 9.59 1.36
CA GLY A 107 -11.97 8.24 1.62
C GLY A 107 -13.29 7.92 0.92
N GLN A 108 -14.23 8.87 0.84
CA GLN A 108 -15.50 8.65 0.11
C GLN A 108 -15.29 8.41 -1.38
N TYR A 109 -14.59 9.33 -2.04
CA TYR A 109 -14.27 9.25 -3.46
C TYR A 109 -13.49 7.97 -3.78
N ARG A 110 -12.46 7.70 -2.97
CA ARG A 110 -11.62 6.51 -3.09
C ARG A 110 -12.43 5.22 -2.93
N MET A 111 -13.36 5.15 -1.98
CA MET A 111 -14.21 3.97 -1.81
C MET A 111 -15.19 3.76 -2.98
N ARG A 112 -15.74 4.82 -3.58
CA ARG A 112 -16.59 4.69 -4.78
C ARG A 112 -15.83 4.11 -5.96
N ARG A 113 -14.59 4.55 -6.16
CA ARG A 113 -13.67 4.01 -7.18
C ARG A 113 -13.34 2.55 -6.90
N LEU A 114 -13.01 2.23 -5.65
CA LEU A 114 -12.68 0.87 -5.24
C LEU A 114 -13.86 -0.09 -5.42
N LEU A 115 -15.08 0.30 -5.06
CA LEU A 115 -16.29 -0.50 -5.28
C LEU A 115 -16.60 -0.69 -6.76
N TYR A 116 -16.41 0.35 -7.59
CA TYR A 116 -16.50 0.21 -9.04
C TYR A 116 -15.51 -0.82 -9.58
N ILE A 117 -14.23 -0.73 -9.18
CA ILE A 117 -13.19 -1.68 -9.59
C ILE A 117 -13.55 -3.11 -9.15
N ILE A 118 -13.95 -3.31 -7.89
CA ILE A 118 -14.32 -4.64 -7.38
C ILE A 118 -15.51 -5.19 -8.16
N SER A 119 -16.50 -4.36 -8.50
CA SER A 119 -17.65 -4.78 -9.31
C SER A 119 -17.23 -5.23 -10.72
N GLN A 120 -16.32 -4.50 -11.36
CA GLN A 120 -15.81 -4.85 -12.69
C GLN A 120 -14.97 -6.13 -12.66
N LEU A 121 -14.09 -6.29 -11.66
CA LEU A 121 -13.31 -7.52 -11.47
C LEU A 121 -14.21 -8.72 -11.22
N ARG A 122 -15.29 -8.54 -10.45
CA ARG A 122 -16.29 -9.58 -10.22
C ARG A 122 -17.00 -9.98 -11.51
N GLU A 123 -17.45 -9.02 -12.31
CA GLU A 123 -18.06 -9.29 -13.62
C GLU A 123 -17.15 -10.16 -14.50
N ILE A 124 -15.86 -9.80 -14.59
CA ILE A 124 -14.85 -10.58 -15.32
C ILE A 124 -14.66 -11.98 -14.69
N ASN A 125 -14.60 -12.08 -13.36
CA ASN A 125 -14.44 -13.36 -12.67
C ASN A 125 -15.63 -14.30 -12.89
N ASN A 126 -16.85 -13.75 -12.98
CA ASN A 126 -18.06 -14.50 -13.30
C ASN A 126 -18.01 -15.04 -14.75
N HIS A 127 -17.55 -14.23 -15.71
CA HIS A 127 -17.32 -14.69 -17.10
C HIS A 127 -16.28 -15.81 -17.17
N THR A 128 -15.20 -15.69 -16.40
CA THR A 128 -14.12 -16.69 -16.35
C THR A 128 -14.45 -17.91 -15.47
N GLY A 129 -15.56 -17.90 -14.73
CA GLY A 129 -15.97 -19.00 -13.85
C GLY A 129 -14.98 -19.26 -12.71
N THR A 130 -14.20 -18.25 -12.32
CA THR A 130 -13.11 -18.39 -11.33
C THR A 130 -13.44 -17.77 -9.97
N GLU A 131 -14.73 -17.54 -9.69
CA GLU A 131 -15.24 -16.80 -8.51
C GLU A 131 -14.60 -17.21 -7.16
N HIS A 132 -14.18 -18.48 -7.01
CA HIS A 132 -13.65 -19.00 -5.75
C HIS A 132 -12.17 -19.40 -5.76
N LEU A 133 -11.51 -19.47 -6.92
CA LEU A 133 -10.26 -20.25 -7.03
C LEU A 133 -9.02 -19.55 -6.47
N LEU A 134 -9.06 -18.24 -6.26
CA LEU A 134 -7.85 -17.48 -6.00
C LEU A 134 -7.94 -16.46 -4.87
N GLU A 135 -9.09 -16.23 -4.22
CA GLU A 135 -9.11 -15.31 -3.07
C GLU A 135 -8.16 -15.79 -1.95
N PRO A 136 -7.37 -14.89 -1.34
CA PRO A 136 -6.51 -15.28 -0.25
C PRO A 136 -7.40 -15.69 0.92
N LYS A 137 -7.11 -16.84 1.53
CA LYS A 137 -7.90 -17.33 2.68
C LYS A 137 -8.10 -16.21 3.68
N ALA A 138 -9.38 -15.87 3.94
CA ALA A 138 -9.81 -14.76 4.78
C ALA A 138 -9.03 -14.65 6.10
N TRP A 139 -8.77 -15.78 6.76
CA TRP A 139 -8.01 -15.83 8.00
C TRP A 139 -6.55 -15.36 7.88
N LYS A 140 -5.87 -15.59 6.75
CA LYS A 140 -4.49 -15.11 6.51
C LYS A 140 -4.45 -13.60 6.39
N VAL A 141 -5.47 -13.01 5.76
CA VAL A 141 -5.58 -11.56 5.63
C VAL A 141 -5.96 -10.95 6.98
N TRP A 142 -6.89 -11.55 7.70
CA TRP A 142 -7.27 -11.09 9.04
C TRP A 142 -6.09 -11.12 10.02
N THR A 143 -5.36 -12.24 10.09
CA THR A 143 -4.17 -12.37 10.95
C THR A 143 -3.10 -11.35 10.57
N SER A 144 -2.89 -11.10 9.27
CA SER A 144 -2.01 -10.03 8.82
C SER A 144 -2.49 -8.66 9.32
N VAL A 145 -3.76 -8.30 9.11
CA VAL A 145 -4.31 -7.00 9.52
C VAL A 145 -4.17 -6.77 11.03
N VAL A 146 -4.57 -7.76 11.83
CA VAL A 146 -4.49 -7.70 13.29
C VAL A 146 -3.03 -7.62 13.75
N PHE A 147 -2.15 -8.42 13.15
CA PHE A 147 -0.72 -8.38 13.44
C PHE A 147 -0.14 -6.99 13.22
N PHE A 148 -0.41 -6.34 12.08
CA PHE A 148 0.10 -4.98 11.82
C PHE A 148 -0.45 -3.95 12.81
N ALA A 149 -1.75 -3.98 13.09
CA ALA A 149 -2.35 -3.03 14.02
C ALA A 149 -1.75 -3.15 15.44
N ILE A 150 -1.64 -4.39 15.95
CA ILE A 150 -1.09 -4.67 17.28
C ILE A 150 0.41 -4.35 17.30
N TRP A 151 1.16 -4.76 16.27
CA TRP A 151 2.60 -4.54 16.19
C TRP A 151 2.94 -3.05 16.16
N THR A 152 2.25 -2.25 15.34
CA THR A 152 2.43 -0.79 15.29
C THR A 152 2.18 -0.17 16.65
N PHE A 153 1.09 -0.54 17.32
CA PHE A 153 0.75 -0.03 18.64
C PHE A 153 1.79 -0.43 19.70
N ALA A 154 2.19 -1.70 19.73
CA ALA A 154 3.16 -2.22 20.70
C ALA A 154 4.54 -1.55 20.56
N LEU A 155 5.02 -1.37 19.32
CA LEU A 155 6.33 -0.76 19.08
C LEU A 155 6.41 0.70 19.56
N HIS A 156 5.40 1.51 19.25
CA HIS A 156 5.41 2.91 19.63
C HIS A 156 5.05 3.12 21.10
N LEU A 157 4.11 2.33 21.65
CA LEU A 157 3.82 2.39 23.08
C LEU A 157 5.05 2.01 23.90
N GLY A 158 5.76 0.94 23.52
CA GLY A 158 7.02 0.56 24.14
C GLY A 158 8.08 1.67 24.02
N GLY A 159 8.21 2.28 22.84
CA GLY A 159 9.07 3.44 22.62
C GLY A 159 8.74 4.64 23.51
N ALA A 160 7.47 4.97 23.67
CA ALA A 160 7.01 6.07 24.51
C ALA A 160 7.23 5.81 25.99
N ILE A 161 6.92 4.60 26.48
CA ILE A 161 7.15 4.22 27.88
C ILE A 161 8.65 4.36 28.23
N MET A 162 9.54 3.85 27.36
CA MET A 162 10.99 4.01 27.56
C MET A 162 11.43 5.48 27.57
N ALA A 163 10.83 6.33 26.72
CA ALA A 163 11.15 7.74 26.68
C ALA A 163 10.69 8.50 27.94
N ILE A 164 9.56 8.11 28.52
CA ILE A 164 9.02 8.69 29.75
C ILE A 164 9.89 8.31 30.94
N ASP A 165 10.20 7.02 31.07
CA ASP A 165 11.04 6.50 32.15
C ASP A 165 12.43 7.14 32.14
N ALA A 166 13.04 7.28 30.95
CA ALA A 166 14.39 7.84 30.84
C ALA A 166 14.50 9.36 31.01
N GLN A 167 13.44 10.12 30.71
CA GLN A 167 13.51 11.59 30.62
C GLN A 167 12.56 12.34 31.57
N GLY A 168 11.78 11.62 32.38
CA GLY A 168 10.77 12.24 33.27
C GLY A 168 9.74 13.07 32.49
N LYS A 169 9.46 12.68 31.24
CA LYS A 169 8.64 13.47 30.32
C LYS A 169 7.17 13.54 30.78
N PRO A 170 6.48 14.67 30.52
CA PRO A 170 5.11 14.85 30.96
C PRO A 170 4.14 13.92 30.23
N PHE A 171 3.02 13.60 30.87
CA PHE A 171 1.92 12.77 30.33
C PHE A 171 1.46 13.18 28.92
N TYR A 172 1.59 14.47 28.58
CA TYR A 172 1.25 15.00 27.26
C TYR A 172 1.99 14.32 26.09
N ASP A 173 3.22 13.85 26.31
CA ASP A 173 3.99 13.15 25.28
C ASP A 173 3.37 11.76 24.95
N ILE A 174 2.61 11.16 25.88
CA ILE A 174 1.82 9.94 25.62
C ILE A 174 0.71 10.22 24.62
N LEU A 175 -0.02 11.32 24.79
CA LEU A 175 -1.13 11.69 23.91
C LEU A 175 -0.63 11.95 22.48
N LEU A 176 0.53 12.59 22.35
CA LEU A 176 1.20 12.77 21.05
C LEU A 176 1.58 11.44 20.41
N CYS A 177 2.11 10.49 21.21
CA CYS A 177 2.42 9.15 20.72
C CYS A 177 1.16 8.41 20.26
N ILE A 178 0.05 8.50 21.00
CA ILE A 178 -1.24 7.88 20.61
C ILE A 178 -1.74 8.49 19.29
N SER A 179 -1.73 9.82 19.16
CA SER A 179 -2.13 10.47 17.90
C SER A 179 -1.28 9.99 16.73
N PHE A 180 0.03 9.94 16.90
CA PHE A 180 0.94 9.51 15.87
C PHE A 180 0.73 8.04 15.49
N ASN A 181 0.48 7.17 16.47
CA ASN A 181 0.13 5.78 16.25
C ASN A 181 -1.12 5.61 15.39
N LEU A 182 -2.13 6.45 15.61
CA LEU A 182 -3.37 6.38 14.83
C LEU A 182 -3.10 6.75 13.36
N ASP A 183 -2.27 7.76 13.10
CA ASP A 183 -1.84 8.11 11.74
C ASP A 183 -1.08 6.95 11.07
N LEU A 184 -0.17 6.29 11.78
CA LEU A 184 0.56 5.14 11.23
C LEU A 184 -0.34 3.93 10.97
N ASN A 185 -1.32 3.68 11.84
CA ASN A 185 -2.33 2.65 11.61
C ASN A 185 -3.17 2.96 10.37
N ILE A 186 -3.59 4.23 10.17
CA ILE A 186 -4.28 4.65 8.94
C ILE A 186 -3.45 4.27 7.70
N ILE A 187 -2.14 4.56 7.71
CA ILE A 187 -1.24 4.21 6.59
C ILE A 187 -1.14 2.69 6.40
N ASP A 188 -1.07 1.91 7.47
CA ASP A 188 -1.05 0.44 7.39
C ASP A 188 -2.35 -0.10 6.78
N PHE A 189 -3.50 0.48 7.10
CA PHE A 189 -4.77 0.13 6.46
C PHE A 189 -4.84 0.52 4.99
N LEU A 190 -4.28 1.67 4.60
CA LEU A 190 -4.15 2.06 3.19
C LEU A 190 -3.29 1.05 2.41
N LEU A 191 -2.15 0.64 2.99
CA LEU A 191 -1.28 -0.38 2.40
C LEU A 191 -1.96 -1.74 2.25
N MET A 192 -2.77 -2.15 3.23
CA MET A 192 -3.53 -3.40 3.16
C MET A 192 -4.61 -3.35 2.08
N GLN A 193 -5.30 -2.22 1.92
CA GLN A 193 -6.25 -2.01 0.84
C GLN A 193 -5.58 -2.09 -0.53
N HIS A 194 -4.43 -1.41 -0.70
CA HIS A 194 -3.60 -1.51 -1.91
C HIS A 194 -3.21 -2.96 -2.23
N LYS A 195 -2.69 -3.68 -1.23
CA LYS A 195 -2.28 -5.08 -1.37
C LYS A 195 -3.43 -5.98 -1.81
N VAL A 196 -4.61 -5.87 -1.20
CA VAL A 196 -5.77 -6.70 -1.55
C VAL A 196 -6.33 -6.34 -2.92
N LEU A 197 -6.37 -5.05 -3.25
CA LEU A 197 -6.80 -4.57 -4.57
C LEU A 197 -5.93 -5.18 -5.69
N PHE A 198 -4.61 -5.03 -5.58
CA PHE A 198 -3.68 -5.60 -6.56
C PHE A 198 -3.72 -7.12 -6.59
N TYR A 199 -3.91 -7.76 -5.44
CA TYR A 199 -4.09 -9.21 -5.40
C TYR A 199 -5.30 -9.65 -6.24
N ASN A 200 -6.44 -8.96 -6.12
CA ASN A 200 -7.64 -9.25 -6.90
C ASN A 200 -7.39 -9.01 -8.39
N ILE A 201 -6.73 -7.91 -8.76
CA ILE A 201 -6.39 -7.63 -10.17
C ILE A 201 -5.47 -8.72 -10.75
N VAL A 202 -4.41 -9.08 -10.04
CA VAL A 202 -3.45 -10.13 -10.44
C VAL A 202 -4.17 -11.47 -10.59
N SER A 203 -5.05 -11.80 -9.65
CA SER A 203 -5.87 -13.01 -9.69
C SER A 203 -6.76 -13.07 -10.94
N THR A 204 -7.50 -12.00 -11.21
CA THR A 204 -8.35 -11.88 -12.40
C THR A 204 -7.52 -11.98 -13.68
N MET A 205 -6.38 -11.31 -13.73
CA MET A 205 -5.49 -11.35 -14.88
C MET A 205 -4.90 -12.74 -15.13
N LYS A 206 -4.56 -13.48 -14.06
CA LYS A 206 -4.12 -14.87 -14.14
C LYS A 206 -5.24 -15.78 -14.67
N ALA A 207 -6.47 -15.61 -14.20
CA ALA A 207 -7.63 -16.35 -14.69
C ALA A 207 -7.89 -16.09 -16.19
N LEU A 208 -7.78 -14.83 -16.62
CA LEU A 208 -7.88 -14.45 -18.04
C LEU A 208 -6.77 -15.09 -18.87
N ASN A 209 -5.53 -15.10 -18.37
CA ASN A 209 -4.39 -15.75 -19.04
C ASN A 209 -4.59 -17.26 -19.17
N GLU A 210 -5.16 -17.92 -18.16
CA GLU A 210 -5.48 -19.35 -18.20
C GLU A 210 -6.59 -19.64 -19.22
N ARG A 211 -7.68 -18.87 -19.21
CA ARG A 211 -8.77 -18.94 -20.21
C ARG A 211 -8.25 -18.70 -21.63
N LEU A 212 -7.40 -17.69 -21.83
CA LEU A 212 -6.78 -17.39 -23.11
C LEU A 212 -5.93 -18.58 -23.61
N ASN A 213 -5.14 -19.17 -22.73
CA ASN A 213 -4.32 -20.32 -23.08
C ASN A 213 -5.18 -21.55 -23.43
N GLN A 214 -6.27 -21.80 -22.69
CA GLN A 214 -7.21 -22.88 -23.00
C GLN A 214 -7.90 -22.67 -24.35
N HIS A 215 -8.33 -21.43 -24.65
CA HIS A 215 -9.05 -21.10 -25.87
C HIS A 215 -8.23 -21.35 -27.14
N PHE A 216 -6.93 -21.04 -27.13
CA PHE A 216 -6.08 -21.13 -28.33
C PHE A 216 -5.22 -22.40 -28.41
N PHE A 217 -4.87 -23.03 -27.30
CA PHE A 217 -3.89 -24.14 -27.30
C PHE A 217 -4.47 -25.50 -26.90
N GLN A 218 -5.73 -25.59 -26.46
CA GLN A 218 -6.31 -26.86 -26.02
C GLN A 218 -7.32 -27.40 -27.06
N GLU A 219 -6.98 -28.51 -27.71
CA GLU A 219 -7.69 -29.06 -28.88
C GLU A 219 -9.10 -29.63 -28.62
N ASN A 220 -9.56 -29.70 -27.35
CA ASN A 220 -10.74 -30.49 -26.95
C ASN A 220 -12.01 -29.71 -26.57
N CYS A 221 -12.13 -28.40 -26.80
CA CYS A 221 -13.30 -27.63 -26.37
C CYS A 221 -14.34 -27.38 -27.50
N LEU A 222 -15.53 -27.97 -27.32
CA LEU A 222 -16.78 -27.81 -28.09
C LEU A 222 -16.98 -26.45 -28.81
N CYS A 223 -17.13 -26.50 -30.14
CA CYS A 223 -17.30 -25.36 -31.08
C CYS A 223 -18.35 -24.29 -30.73
N ARG A 224 -19.34 -24.58 -29.87
CA ARG A 224 -20.44 -23.62 -29.56
C ARG A 224 -20.12 -22.70 -28.38
N ALA A 225 -19.35 -23.16 -27.38
CA ALA A 225 -18.91 -22.33 -26.26
C ALA A 225 -17.86 -21.29 -26.71
N GLN A 226 -17.03 -21.68 -27.69
CA GLN A 226 -15.97 -20.83 -28.25
C GLN A 226 -16.49 -19.58 -28.97
N LEU A 227 -17.71 -19.60 -29.55
CA LEU A 227 -18.22 -18.50 -30.37
C LEU A 227 -18.69 -17.29 -29.53
N ASN A 228 -19.31 -17.54 -28.37
CA ASN A 228 -19.67 -16.49 -27.42
C ASN A 228 -18.45 -15.99 -26.63
N GLU A 229 -17.51 -16.87 -26.27
CA GLU A 229 -16.24 -16.48 -25.65
C GLU A 229 -15.37 -15.58 -26.54
N LYS A 230 -15.50 -15.72 -27.86
CA LYS A 230 -14.68 -15.03 -28.87
C LYS A 230 -14.72 -13.50 -28.76
N ASN A 231 -15.80 -12.92 -28.26
CA ASN A 231 -15.95 -11.46 -28.11
C ASN A 231 -15.72 -10.99 -26.67
N ILE A 232 -16.02 -11.83 -25.67
CA ILE A 232 -16.00 -11.44 -24.26
C ILE A 232 -14.57 -11.32 -23.74
N LEU A 233 -13.67 -12.24 -24.14
CA LEU A 233 -12.33 -12.32 -23.57
C LEU A 233 -11.44 -11.09 -23.88
N PRO A 234 -11.37 -10.56 -25.12
CA PRO A 234 -10.66 -9.31 -25.41
C PRO A 234 -11.23 -8.11 -24.63
N ASP A 235 -12.56 -8.00 -24.56
CA ASP A 235 -13.24 -6.92 -23.86
C ASP A 235 -12.92 -6.95 -22.36
N ASP A 236 -12.85 -8.13 -21.75
CA ASP A 236 -12.47 -8.31 -20.34
C ASP A 236 -11.00 -7.93 -20.07
N PHE A 237 -10.06 -8.20 -20.99
CA PHE A 237 -8.69 -7.70 -20.87
C PHE A 237 -8.63 -6.16 -20.95
N ILE A 238 -9.37 -5.55 -21.89
CA ILE A 238 -9.45 -4.10 -22.03
C ILE A 238 -10.02 -3.47 -20.74
N LYS A 239 -11.05 -4.09 -20.14
CA LYS A 239 -11.60 -3.67 -18.84
C LYS A 239 -10.53 -3.70 -17.73
N VAL A 240 -9.68 -4.73 -17.67
CA VAL A 240 -8.57 -4.78 -16.69
C VAL A 240 -7.58 -3.63 -16.89
N PHE A 241 -7.23 -3.27 -18.13
CA PHE A 241 -6.36 -2.12 -18.38
C PHE A 241 -7.01 -0.80 -17.97
N HIS A 242 -8.29 -0.62 -18.27
CA HIS A 242 -9.04 0.54 -17.79
C HIS A 242 -9.11 0.59 -16.26
N ILE A 243 -9.26 -0.54 -15.58
CA ILE A 243 -9.19 -0.63 -14.11
C ILE A 243 -7.85 -0.10 -13.60
N ILE A 244 -6.73 -0.51 -14.22
CA ILE A 244 -5.39 -0.04 -13.84
C ILE A 244 -5.24 1.47 -14.02
N ASP A 245 -5.75 2.03 -15.12
CA ASP A 245 -5.76 3.47 -15.36
C ASP A 245 -6.58 4.21 -14.28
N VAL A 246 -7.71 3.63 -13.85
CA VAL A 246 -8.49 4.18 -12.74
C VAL A 246 -7.69 4.14 -11.44
N VAL A 247 -7.00 3.03 -11.13
CA VAL A 247 -6.14 2.91 -9.93
C VAL A 247 -5.06 3.98 -9.91
N HIS A 248 -4.37 4.20 -11.03
CA HIS A 248 -3.34 5.23 -11.15
C HIS A 248 -3.85 6.62 -10.77
N LYS A 249 -5.06 6.98 -11.24
CA LYS A 249 -5.62 8.32 -11.03
C LYS A 249 -5.87 8.67 -9.56
N PHE A 250 -6.10 7.71 -8.66
CA PHE A 250 -6.44 8.01 -7.27
C PHE A 250 -5.46 7.47 -6.21
N GLU A 251 -4.67 6.43 -6.49
CA GLU A 251 -3.71 5.89 -5.51
C GLU A 251 -2.30 6.46 -5.67
N ASP A 252 -1.90 6.94 -6.87
CA ASP A 252 -0.50 7.24 -7.18
C ASP A 252 0.18 8.20 -6.17
N VAL A 253 -0.50 9.29 -5.81
CA VAL A 253 0.02 10.28 -4.84
C VAL A 253 0.22 9.65 -3.47
N ILE A 254 -0.75 8.86 -3.00
CA ILE A 254 -0.71 8.20 -1.69
C ILE A 254 0.42 7.17 -1.66
N LEU A 255 0.57 6.37 -2.72
CA LEU A 255 1.61 5.36 -2.83
C LEU A 255 3.00 5.98 -2.90
N LEU A 256 3.19 7.07 -3.65
CA LEU A 256 4.46 7.77 -3.74
C LEU A 256 4.86 8.40 -2.40
N LEU A 257 3.93 9.11 -1.73
CA LEU A 257 4.18 9.68 -0.40
C LEU A 257 4.50 8.58 0.63
N THR A 258 3.80 7.45 0.54
CA THR A 258 4.04 6.29 1.41
C THR A 258 5.44 5.70 1.17
N LEU A 259 5.88 5.56 -0.08
CA LEU A 259 7.22 5.12 -0.42
C LEU A 259 8.30 6.03 0.16
N VAL A 260 8.16 7.35 -0.03
CA VAL A 260 9.09 8.36 0.50
C VAL A 260 9.12 8.30 2.02
N SER A 261 7.96 8.26 2.67
CA SER A 261 7.84 8.17 4.13
C SER A 261 8.52 6.93 4.70
N ILE A 262 8.27 5.74 4.12
CA ILE A 262 8.87 4.51 4.65
C ILE A 262 10.38 4.49 4.40
N THR A 263 10.85 4.95 3.23
CA THR A 263 12.28 5.03 2.92
C THR A 263 13.00 5.94 3.91
N PHE A 264 12.43 7.12 4.19
CA PHE A 264 13.00 8.03 5.18
C PHE A 264 13.01 7.42 6.58
N ASN A 265 11.93 6.75 7.00
CA ASN A 265 11.90 6.09 8.30
C ASN A 265 12.99 5.02 8.45
N ILE A 266 13.29 4.25 7.39
CA ILE A 266 14.42 3.31 7.40
C ILE A 266 15.75 4.04 7.59
N ILE A 267 15.98 5.11 6.84
CA ILE A 267 17.19 5.94 6.95
C ILE A 267 17.36 6.45 8.39
N VAL A 268 16.27 6.93 9.01
CA VAL A 268 16.31 7.41 10.40
C VAL A 268 16.59 6.30 11.40
N VAL A 269 15.94 5.14 11.28
CA VAL A 269 16.20 4.00 12.15
C VAL A 269 17.66 3.54 12.05
N VAL A 270 18.22 3.50 10.83
CA VAL A 270 19.62 3.15 10.59
C VAL A 270 20.58 4.19 11.17
N PHE A 271 20.23 5.48 11.08
CA PHE A 271 20.98 6.54 11.77
C PHE A 271 21.00 6.34 13.28
N PHE A 272 19.85 6.06 13.91
CA PHE A 272 19.77 5.81 15.34
C PHE A 272 20.52 4.54 15.77
N LEU A 273 20.42 3.45 15.01
CA LEU A 273 21.18 2.23 15.25
C LEU A 273 22.69 2.50 15.20
N SER A 274 23.16 3.24 14.20
CA SER A 274 24.57 3.60 14.04
C SER A 274 25.05 4.50 15.19
N TRP A 275 24.22 5.46 15.62
CA TRP A 275 24.50 6.30 16.79
C TRP A 275 24.69 5.42 18.05
N MET A 276 23.73 4.56 18.35
CA MET A 276 23.70 3.76 19.57
C MET A 276 24.80 2.69 19.62
N SER A 277 25.16 2.12 18.47
CA SER A 277 26.25 1.12 18.36
C SER A 277 27.62 1.69 18.77
N THR A 278 27.85 3.00 18.56
CA THR A 278 29.13 3.63 18.89
C THR A 278 29.30 4.01 20.37
N VAL A 279 28.21 4.07 21.13
CA VAL A 279 28.19 4.40 22.57
C VAL A 279 28.36 3.13 23.43
N LEU A 280 28.71 1.99 22.83
CA LEU A 280 28.78 0.68 23.48
C LEU A 280 29.78 0.53 24.64
N ASN A 281 30.55 1.56 24.98
CA ASN A 281 31.44 1.58 26.14
C ASN A 281 30.63 1.79 27.43
N GLY A 282 29.83 0.80 27.81
CA GLY A 282 28.98 0.81 29.02
C GLY A 282 27.55 0.37 28.72
N ILE A 283 27.35 -0.91 28.37
CA ILE A 283 26.04 -1.42 27.97
C ILE A 283 25.12 -1.56 29.19
N THR A 284 24.31 -0.55 29.47
CA THR A 284 23.15 -0.69 30.35
C THR A 284 22.07 -1.53 29.68
N ASN A 285 21.20 -2.18 30.46
CA ASN A 285 20.05 -2.92 29.94
C ASN A 285 19.13 -2.04 29.06
N PHE A 286 19.06 -0.74 29.37
CA PHE A 286 18.31 0.25 28.60
C PHE A 286 18.82 0.40 27.15
N VAL A 287 20.15 0.47 26.96
CA VAL A 287 20.75 0.57 25.62
C VAL A 287 20.45 -0.69 24.79
N LYS A 288 20.51 -1.88 25.40
CA LYS A 288 20.15 -3.14 24.72
C LYS A 288 18.69 -3.13 24.26
N LEU A 289 17.78 -2.72 25.13
CA LEU A 289 16.35 -2.67 24.82
C LEU A 289 16.07 -1.68 23.67
N ASN A 290 16.72 -0.51 23.67
CA ASN A 290 16.54 0.46 22.59
C ASN A 290 17.08 -0.09 21.25
N ILE A 291 18.25 -0.72 21.22
CA ILE A 291 18.78 -1.37 20.01
C ILE A 291 17.79 -2.43 19.48
N MET A 292 17.25 -3.27 20.36
CA MET A 292 16.24 -4.26 20.00
C MET A 292 15.00 -3.60 19.37
N MET A 293 14.49 -2.54 20.00
CA MET A 293 13.33 -1.80 19.48
C MET A 293 13.59 -1.16 18.12
N GLN A 294 14.75 -0.53 17.91
CA GLN A 294 15.15 -0.01 16.61
C GLN A 294 15.26 -1.13 15.55
N GLY A 295 15.78 -2.30 15.93
CA GLY A 295 15.80 -3.48 15.06
C GLY A 295 14.39 -3.91 14.64
N LEU A 296 13.44 -3.93 15.57
CA LEU A 296 12.04 -4.25 15.26
C LEU A 296 11.37 -3.18 14.38
N PHE A 297 11.68 -1.89 14.59
CA PHE A 297 11.23 -0.82 13.69
C PHE A 297 11.79 -0.99 12.26
N LEU A 298 13.06 -1.37 12.13
CA LEU A 298 13.68 -1.63 10.84
C LEU A 298 12.94 -2.77 10.11
N ILE A 299 12.74 -3.90 10.79
CA ILE A 299 11.99 -5.05 10.25
C ILE A 299 10.57 -4.61 9.83
N TYR A 300 9.87 -3.88 10.69
CA TYR A 300 8.53 -3.36 10.38
C TYR A 300 8.50 -2.51 9.10
N HIS A 301 9.41 -1.55 8.96
CA HIS A 301 9.47 -0.71 7.76
C HIS A 301 9.87 -1.50 6.51
N CYS A 302 10.79 -2.48 6.62
CA CYS A 302 11.12 -3.38 5.51
C CYS A 302 9.89 -4.18 5.04
N ILE A 303 9.07 -4.70 5.96
CA ILE A 303 7.86 -5.42 5.58
C ILE A 303 6.85 -4.47 4.90
N LYS A 304 6.72 -3.22 5.35
CA LYS A 304 5.85 -2.22 4.68
C LYS A 304 6.28 -1.93 3.24
N ILE A 305 7.57 -1.76 2.99
CA ILE A 305 8.09 -1.59 1.63
C ILE A 305 7.77 -2.81 0.77
N TYR A 306 7.96 -4.01 1.32
CA TYR A 306 7.63 -5.24 0.62
C TYR A 306 6.14 -5.33 0.26
N ILE A 307 5.25 -5.01 1.21
CA ILE A 307 3.79 -4.97 0.99
C ILE A 307 3.41 -3.95 -0.08
N LEU A 308 4.11 -2.82 -0.15
CA LEU A 308 3.88 -1.77 -1.15
C LEU A 308 4.28 -2.22 -2.57
N ILE A 309 5.47 -2.84 -2.71
CA ILE A 309 6.10 -3.12 -4.01
C ILE A 309 5.70 -4.48 -4.60
N GLU A 310 5.59 -5.53 -3.78
CA GLU A 310 5.37 -6.90 -4.26
C GLU A 310 4.08 -7.09 -5.08
N PRO A 311 2.92 -6.49 -4.72
CA PRO A 311 1.71 -6.63 -5.51
C PRO A 311 1.85 -6.04 -6.92
N CYS A 312 2.52 -4.90 -7.05
CA CYS A 312 2.81 -4.25 -8.33
C CYS A 312 3.77 -5.09 -9.18
N TYR A 313 4.80 -5.68 -8.55
CA TYR A 313 5.72 -6.60 -9.23
C TYR A 313 4.99 -7.82 -9.79
N LYS A 314 4.09 -8.44 -9.02
CA LYS A 314 3.28 -9.59 -9.48
C LYS A 314 2.35 -9.23 -10.63
N PHE A 315 1.76 -8.05 -10.59
CA PHE A 315 0.97 -7.53 -11.72
C PHE A 315 1.81 -7.41 -12.99
N ASN A 316 2.99 -6.80 -12.91
CA ASN A 316 3.90 -6.70 -14.06
C ASN A 316 4.28 -8.09 -14.59
N GLN A 317 4.51 -9.06 -13.72
CA GLN A 317 4.84 -10.44 -14.11
C GLN A 317 3.69 -11.11 -14.88
N GLU A 318 2.45 -11.01 -14.39
CA GLU A 318 1.29 -11.55 -15.10
C GLU A 318 1.01 -10.82 -16.41
N PHE A 319 1.30 -9.52 -16.48
CA PHE A 319 1.24 -8.77 -17.74
C PHE A 319 2.27 -9.26 -18.77
N HIS A 320 3.51 -9.51 -18.35
CA HIS A 320 4.51 -10.12 -19.24
C HIS A 320 4.07 -11.50 -19.73
N ARG A 321 3.42 -12.29 -18.87
CA ARG A 321 2.83 -13.59 -19.27
C ARG A 321 1.73 -13.41 -20.31
N THR A 322 0.84 -12.43 -20.16
CA THR A 322 -0.18 -12.09 -21.18
C THR A 322 0.47 -11.79 -22.51
N LYS A 323 1.48 -10.91 -22.54
CA LYS A 323 2.22 -10.59 -23.78
C LYS A 323 2.86 -11.80 -24.44
N SER A 324 3.49 -12.66 -23.64
CA SER A 324 4.10 -13.90 -24.15
C SER A 324 3.07 -14.83 -24.77
N LEU A 325 1.90 -14.99 -24.14
CA LEU A 325 0.79 -15.77 -24.69
C LEU A 325 0.29 -15.17 -26.01
N LEU A 326 0.02 -13.87 -26.04
CA LEU A 326 -0.46 -13.18 -27.24
C LEU A 326 0.54 -13.27 -28.41
N SER A 327 1.84 -13.13 -28.13
CA SER A 327 2.88 -13.31 -29.14
C SER A 327 2.90 -14.74 -29.71
N ARG A 328 2.73 -15.77 -28.87
CA ARG A 328 2.62 -17.16 -29.35
C ARG A 328 1.38 -17.37 -30.21
N ILE A 329 0.26 -16.76 -29.83
CA ILE A 329 -0.99 -16.84 -30.60
C ILE A 329 -0.76 -16.19 -31.98
N LEU A 330 -0.12 -15.00 -32.07
CA LEU A 330 0.22 -14.36 -33.35
C LEU A 330 1.01 -15.25 -34.31
N CYS A 331 1.95 -16.05 -33.78
CA CYS A 331 2.73 -16.98 -34.59
C CYS A 331 1.88 -18.12 -35.18
N GLN A 332 0.72 -18.44 -34.59
CA GLN A 332 -0.23 -19.41 -35.12
C GLN A 332 -1.16 -18.72 -36.14
N LYS A 333 -0.59 -18.42 -37.32
CA LYS A 333 -1.20 -17.67 -38.43
C LYS A 333 -2.57 -18.21 -38.91
N SER A 334 -2.90 -19.47 -38.64
CA SER A 334 -4.17 -20.11 -39.01
C SER A 334 -5.37 -19.67 -38.15
N SER A 335 -5.14 -19.10 -36.95
CA SER A 335 -6.19 -18.83 -35.96
C SER A 335 -6.98 -17.53 -36.19
N PHE A 336 -6.46 -16.60 -37.01
CA PHE A 336 -6.97 -15.22 -37.13
C PHE A 336 -7.67 -14.88 -38.45
N SER A 337 -7.68 -15.77 -39.44
CA SER A 337 -8.19 -15.46 -40.79
C SER A 337 -9.67 -15.03 -40.84
N GLN A 338 -10.42 -15.20 -39.74
CA GLN A 338 -11.84 -14.87 -39.64
C GLN A 338 -12.22 -13.87 -38.54
N ASN A 339 -11.30 -13.31 -37.73
CA ASN A 339 -11.69 -12.33 -36.68
C ASN A 339 -10.72 -11.15 -36.54
N THR A 340 -11.13 -10.03 -37.14
CA THR A 340 -10.43 -8.73 -37.08
C THR A 340 -10.29 -8.19 -35.66
N LYS A 341 -11.26 -8.43 -34.75
CA LYS A 341 -11.19 -7.93 -33.37
C LYS A 341 -10.03 -8.51 -32.58
N TRP A 342 -9.79 -9.82 -32.72
CA TRP A 342 -8.67 -10.49 -32.05
C TRP A 342 -7.34 -9.98 -32.57
N TYR A 343 -7.23 -9.75 -33.87
CA TYR A 343 -6.03 -9.15 -34.45
C TYR A 343 -5.79 -7.75 -33.87
N SER A 344 -6.81 -6.86 -33.88
CA SER A 344 -6.70 -5.52 -33.31
C SER A 344 -6.35 -5.53 -31.82
N PHE A 345 -6.95 -6.43 -31.04
CA PHE A 345 -6.64 -6.58 -29.61
C PHE A 345 -5.18 -7.02 -29.40
N VAL A 346 -4.76 -8.06 -30.12
CA VAL A 346 -3.42 -8.61 -29.97
C VAL A 346 -2.37 -7.60 -30.43
N GLU A 347 -2.62 -6.87 -31.52
CA GLU A 347 -1.79 -5.76 -31.99
C GLU A 347 -1.71 -4.66 -30.92
N LEU A 348 -2.85 -4.21 -30.39
CA LEU A 348 -2.92 -3.21 -29.33
C LEU A 348 -2.08 -3.61 -28.10
N VAL A 349 -2.27 -4.83 -27.57
CA VAL A 349 -1.57 -5.30 -26.36
C VAL A 349 -0.10 -5.61 -26.61
N SER A 350 0.26 -6.04 -27.82
CA SER A 350 1.66 -6.26 -28.19
C SER A 350 2.41 -4.94 -28.34
N MET A 351 1.74 -3.90 -28.89
CA MET A 351 2.30 -2.56 -29.05
C MET A 351 2.30 -1.73 -27.76
N LEU A 352 1.36 -1.98 -26.84
CA LEU A 352 1.35 -1.37 -25.51
C LEU A 352 2.69 -1.63 -24.84
N THR A 353 3.40 -0.60 -24.37
CA THR A 353 4.51 -0.81 -23.43
C THR A 353 3.99 -1.57 -22.21
N PRO A 354 4.78 -2.47 -21.59
CA PRO A 354 4.33 -3.10 -20.36
C PRO A 354 3.92 -1.98 -19.40
N PRO A 355 2.69 -1.97 -18.85
CA PRO A 355 2.28 -0.99 -17.87
C PRO A 355 3.17 -1.22 -16.66
N THR A 356 4.29 -0.51 -16.63
CA THR A 356 5.12 -0.42 -15.46
C THR A 356 4.30 0.39 -14.48
N PHE A 357 3.82 -0.25 -13.42
CA PHE A 357 3.14 0.49 -12.36
C PHE A 357 4.13 1.50 -11.77
N ALA A 358 4.05 2.75 -12.24
CA ALA A 358 4.96 3.82 -11.93
C ALA A 358 4.14 5.01 -11.47
N PRO A 359 3.90 5.16 -10.14
CA PRO A 359 3.10 6.25 -9.62
C PRO A 359 3.57 7.61 -10.12
N LEU A 360 2.66 8.37 -10.73
CA LEU A 360 2.94 9.67 -11.37
C LEU A 360 4.03 9.61 -12.47
N GLY A 361 4.38 8.43 -12.98
CA GLY A 361 5.48 8.23 -13.92
C GLY A 361 6.88 8.43 -13.34
N VAL A 362 7.02 8.57 -12.02
CA VAL A 362 8.32 8.92 -11.40
C VAL A 362 9.19 7.69 -11.14
N ILE A 363 8.62 6.65 -10.53
CA ILE A 363 9.38 5.46 -10.08
C ILE A 363 8.59 4.20 -10.39
N THR A 364 9.18 3.27 -11.15
CA THR A 364 8.59 1.95 -11.38
C THR A 364 8.64 1.08 -10.13
N PHE A 365 7.47 0.63 -9.67
CA PHE A 365 7.36 -0.29 -8.54
C PHE A 365 7.70 -1.71 -9.00
N GLY A 366 8.90 -2.16 -8.64
CA GLY A 366 9.38 -3.51 -8.90
C GLY A 366 10.53 -3.89 -7.97
N ARG A 367 11.00 -5.13 -8.04
CA ARG A 367 12.14 -5.60 -7.24
C ARG A 367 13.43 -4.77 -7.42
N PRO A 368 13.74 -4.18 -8.59
CA PRO A 368 14.88 -3.27 -8.70
C PRO A 368 14.81 -2.08 -7.72
N LEU A 369 13.61 -1.56 -7.44
CA LEU A 369 13.41 -0.48 -6.46
C LEU A 369 13.80 -0.91 -5.04
N LEU A 370 13.54 -2.16 -4.64
CA LEU A 370 14.01 -2.71 -3.36
C LEU A 370 15.54 -2.68 -3.29
N GLY A 371 16.21 -3.08 -4.38
CA GLY A 371 17.66 -3.02 -4.50
C GLY A 371 18.19 -1.59 -4.40
N SER A 372 17.54 -0.63 -5.05
CA SER A 372 17.90 0.80 -4.97
C SER A 372 17.75 1.35 -3.56
N ILE A 373 16.64 1.05 -2.86
CA ILE A 373 16.42 1.49 -1.48
C ILE A 373 17.47 0.87 -0.55
N ALA A 374 17.72 -0.44 -0.67
CA ALA A 374 18.76 -1.12 0.10
C ALA A 374 20.15 -0.49 -0.16
N GLY A 375 20.45 -0.15 -1.41
CA GLY A 375 21.68 0.54 -1.80
C GLY A 375 21.81 1.94 -1.16
N VAL A 376 20.75 2.76 -1.21
CA VAL A 376 20.72 4.10 -0.59
C VAL A 376 20.91 4.00 0.92
N VAL A 377 20.17 3.10 1.58
CA VAL A 377 20.25 2.89 3.03
C VAL A 377 21.64 2.41 3.45
N SER A 378 22.22 1.45 2.72
CA SER A 378 23.57 0.93 3.00
C SER A 378 24.64 2.00 2.79
N THR A 379 24.55 2.77 1.71
CA THR A 379 25.47 3.88 1.42
C THR A 379 25.40 4.93 2.53
N PHE A 380 24.20 5.31 2.95
CA PHE A 380 23.99 6.25 4.03
C PHE A 380 24.55 5.72 5.37
N ALA A 381 24.30 4.45 5.70
CA ALA A 381 24.86 3.81 6.88
C ALA A 381 26.40 3.88 6.90
N MET A 382 27.04 3.52 5.79
CA MET A 382 28.49 3.57 5.64
C MET A 382 29.04 4.98 5.80
N ILE A 383 28.39 5.98 5.19
CA ILE A 383 28.77 7.39 5.31
C ILE A 383 28.74 7.82 6.78
N ILE A 384 27.67 7.51 7.52
CA ILE A 384 27.56 7.87 8.95
C ILE A 384 28.67 7.21 9.77
N ILE A 385 28.92 5.93 9.54
CA ILE A 385 29.97 5.19 10.25
C ILE A 385 31.34 5.84 9.99
N GLN A 386 31.66 6.14 8.73
CA GLN A 386 32.94 6.77 8.35
C GLN A 386 33.13 8.16 8.95
N PHE A 387 32.13 9.04 8.87
CA PHE A 387 32.21 10.39 9.46
C PHE A 387 32.44 10.31 10.98
N ARG A 388 31.81 9.35 11.65
CA ARG A 388 31.99 9.15 13.10
C ARG A 388 33.36 8.60 13.48
N LEU A 389 33.86 7.61 12.75
CA LEU A 389 35.21 7.08 12.98
C LEU A 389 36.26 8.17 12.80
N LYS A 390 36.09 9.04 11.80
CA LYS A 390 36.98 10.19 11.59
C LYS A 390 36.95 11.16 12.77
N LEU A 391 35.77 11.48 13.32
CA LEU A 391 35.64 12.33 14.52
C LEU A 391 36.31 11.71 15.76
N LYS A 392 36.20 10.40 15.95
CA LYS A 392 36.82 9.69 17.08
C LYS A 392 38.35 9.64 17.00
N ASN A 393 38.94 9.78 15.81
CA ASN A 393 40.39 9.83 15.62
C ASN A 393 40.97 11.26 15.76
N ILE A 394 40.12 12.29 15.80
CA ILE A 394 40.51 13.70 15.94
C ILE A 394 40.43 14.15 17.41
N LEU A 395 39.54 13.54 18.20
CA LEU A 395 39.42 13.70 19.65
C LEU A 395 40.29 12.68 20.38
#